data_AF-A0AAE9DWP0-F1
#
_entry.id   AF-A0AAE9DWP0-F1
#
_cell.length_a   1.000
_cell.length_b   1.000
_cell.length_c   1.000
_cell.angle_alpha   90.00
_cell.angle_beta   90.00
_cell.angle_gamma   90.00
#
_symmetry.space_group_name_H-M   'P 1'
#
loop_
_entity.id
_entity.type
_entity.pdbx_description
1 polymer ?
#
loop_
_entity_poly.entity_id
_entity_poly.type
_entity_poly.pdbx_seq_one_letter_code
_entity_poly.pdbx_strand_id
1 'polypeptide(L)'
;MEDGLEDDQSNGHQTESTNGLEVAEDGPGKEYEVYIRNEELVDKLKLLNYEDGFLKLGVAYKPISKHYFVKSVNVGEQFFLFTSLAAWLIKKSGEESYIMPQEFDDPNSTIANILAAAKNKVRS
;
A
#
# COMPACT_ATOMS: atom_id res chain seq x y z
N MET A 1 -23.18 5.67 -70.82
CA MET A 1 -22.68 5.95 -69.46
C MET A 1 -23.82 5.58 -68.52
N GLU A 2 -24.14 4.31 -68.24
CA GLU A 2 -23.27 3.16 -67.88
C GLU A 2 -22.20 3.62 -66.87
N ASP A 3 -22.12 3.18 -65.63
CA ASP A 3 -22.45 1.91 -64.95
C ASP A 3 -23.10 2.23 -63.58
N GLY A 4 -23.74 1.34 -62.81
CA GLY A 4 -23.77 -0.12 -62.78
C GLY A 4 -24.27 -0.53 -61.38
N LEU A 5 -25.02 -1.63 -61.33
CA LEU A 5 -25.60 -2.28 -60.16
C LEU A 5 -24.53 -2.97 -59.28
N GLU A 6 -25.03 -3.63 -58.21
CA GLU A 6 -24.43 -4.68 -57.36
C GLU A 6 -24.09 -4.22 -55.92
N ASP A 7 -24.44 -4.91 -54.83
CA ASP A 7 -25.37 -6.00 -54.58
C ASP A 7 -25.56 -6.13 -53.05
N ASP A 8 -26.69 -6.70 -52.65
CA ASP A 8 -27.05 -7.08 -51.29
C ASP A 8 -26.32 -8.38 -50.83
N GLN A 9 -26.19 -8.56 -49.51
CA GLN A 9 -25.86 -9.77 -48.73
C GLN A 9 -24.39 -10.25 -48.60
N SER A 10 -23.82 -10.14 -47.40
CA SER A 10 -23.86 -11.24 -46.39
C SER A 10 -22.77 -11.12 -45.30
N ASN A 11 -23.25 -11.07 -44.05
CA ASN A 11 -22.76 -11.72 -42.83
C ASN A 11 -21.23 -11.76 -42.53
N GLY A 12 -20.82 -10.94 -41.57
CA GLY A 12 -19.55 -11.07 -40.85
C GLY A 12 -19.70 -10.58 -39.41
N HIS A 13 -20.19 -11.46 -38.55
CA HIS A 13 -20.29 -11.28 -37.11
C HIS A 13 -18.92 -10.95 -36.50
N GLN A 14 -18.79 -9.77 -35.90
CA GLN A 14 -17.84 -9.54 -34.80
C GLN A 14 -18.34 -8.35 -33.96
N THR A 15 -19.21 -8.70 -33.01
CA THR A 15 -19.45 -7.92 -31.80
C THR A 15 -18.14 -7.85 -31.01
N GLU A 16 -17.34 -6.82 -31.20
CA GLU A 16 -16.31 -6.46 -30.22
C GLU A 16 -16.99 -5.77 -29.04
N SER A 17 -17.48 -6.62 -28.13
CA SER A 17 -17.71 -6.26 -26.74
C SER A 17 -16.35 -5.96 -26.11
N THR A 18 -15.90 -4.71 -26.19
CA THR A 18 -14.84 -4.24 -25.30
C THR A 18 -15.50 -3.66 -24.06
N ASN A 19 -15.64 -4.56 -23.09
CA ASN A 19 -15.98 -4.34 -21.69
C ASN A 19 -15.83 -2.88 -21.26
N GLY A 20 -16.98 -2.21 -21.10
CA GLY A 20 -17.07 -1.11 -20.14
C GLY A 20 -16.66 -1.69 -18.80
N LEU A 21 -15.47 -1.32 -18.34
CA LEU A 21 -15.09 -1.49 -16.95
C LEU A 21 -16.14 -0.71 -16.16
N GLU A 22 -17.11 -1.43 -15.61
CA GLU A 22 -17.88 -0.97 -14.47
C GLU A 22 -16.86 -0.48 -13.45
N VAL A 23 -16.72 0.85 -13.36
CA VAL A 23 -16.19 1.46 -12.17
C VAL A 23 -17.23 1.13 -11.12
N ALA A 24 -17.08 -0.01 -10.46
CA ALA A 24 -17.74 -0.25 -9.20
C ALA A 24 -17.27 0.88 -8.31
N GLU A 25 -18.05 1.96 -8.22
CA GLU A 25 -17.83 3.01 -7.24
C GLU A 25 -17.75 2.29 -5.91
N ASP A 26 -16.55 2.33 -5.32
CA ASP A 26 -16.28 1.74 -4.02
C ASP A 26 -17.27 2.35 -3.04
N GLY A 27 -18.31 1.59 -2.68
CA GLY A 27 -19.34 2.08 -1.76
C GLY A 27 -18.72 2.48 -0.42
N PRO A 28 -19.42 3.28 0.40
CA PRO A 28 -18.90 3.84 1.66
C PRO A 28 -18.36 2.77 2.65
N GLY A 29 -18.76 1.50 2.49
CA GLY A 29 -18.18 0.38 3.24
C GLY A 29 -16.68 0.15 2.96
N LYS A 30 -16.22 0.36 1.72
CA LYS A 30 -14.80 0.21 1.34
C LYS A 30 -13.92 1.31 1.91
N GLU A 31 -14.43 2.54 2.03
CA GLU A 31 -13.71 3.63 2.71
C GLU A 31 -13.44 3.31 4.18
N TYR A 32 -14.35 2.57 4.83
CA TYR A 32 -14.21 2.17 6.23
C TYR A 32 -13.18 1.04 6.43
N GLU A 33 -12.87 0.24 5.41
CA GLU A 33 -11.88 -0.85 5.53
C GLU A 33 -10.51 -0.34 5.97
N VAL A 34 -10.10 0.84 5.51
CA VAL A 34 -8.78 1.41 5.85
C VAL A 34 -8.72 1.78 7.34
N TYR A 35 -9.84 2.22 7.91
CA TYR A 35 -9.95 2.50 9.35
C TYR A 35 -9.79 1.22 10.16
N ILE A 36 -10.50 0.15 9.78
CA ILE A 36 -10.40 -1.15 10.45
C ILE A 36 -8.98 -1.73 10.34
N ARG A 37 -8.37 -1.69 9.15
CA ARG A 37 -6.99 -2.15 8.96
C ARG A 37 -6.00 -1.40 9.84
N ASN A 38 -6.15 -0.09 9.99
CA ASN A 38 -5.25 0.70 10.84
C ASN A 38 -5.52 0.46 12.34
N GLU A 39 -6.76 0.21 12.74
CA GLU A 39 -7.09 -0.16 14.12
C GLU A 39 -6.46 -1.51 14.49
N GLU A 40 -6.62 -2.53 13.64
CA GLU A 40 -5.97 -3.83 13.83
C GLU A 40 -4.45 -3.74 13.84
N LEU A 41 -3.86 -2.88 13.00
CA LEU A 41 -2.42 -2.61 12.99
C LEU A 41 -1.97 -2.12 14.37
N VAL A 42 -2.63 -1.10 14.91
CA VAL A 42 -2.27 -0.52 16.21
C VAL A 42 -2.41 -1.55 17.34
N ASP A 43 -3.43 -2.39 17.31
CA ASP A 43 -3.59 -3.44 18.32
C ASP A 43 -2.51 -4.52 18.23
N LYS A 44 -2.11 -4.93 17.01
CA LYS A 44 -0.95 -5.83 16.81
C LYS A 44 0.36 -5.20 17.32
N LEU A 45 0.54 -3.89 17.15
CA LEU A 45 1.71 -3.18 17.68
C LEU A 45 1.76 -3.18 19.20
N LYS A 46 0.61 -3.00 19.87
CA LYS A 46 0.52 -3.09 21.34
C LYS A 46 0.89 -4.47 21.84
N LEU A 47 0.41 -5.54 21.18
CA LEU A 47 0.79 -6.93 21.51
C LEU A 47 2.31 -7.16 21.36
N LEU A 48 2.97 -6.43 20.46
CA LEU A 48 4.41 -6.45 20.28
C LEU A 48 5.17 -5.52 21.24
N ASN A 49 4.51 -4.89 22.23
CA ASN A 49 5.12 -3.89 23.12
C ASN A 49 5.91 -2.82 22.34
N TYR A 50 5.32 -2.28 21.26
CA TYR A 50 6.01 -1.29 20.42
C TYR A 50 6.37 -0.01 21.17
N GLU A 51 5.65 0.34 22.23
CA GLU A 51 5.97 1.51 23.06
C GLU A 51 7.32 1.37 23.74
N ASP A 52 7.64 0.17 24.25
CA ASP A 52 8.93 -0.11 24.89
C ASP A 52 10.05 -0.41 23.89
N GLY A 53 9.71 -0.81 22.66
CA GLY A 53 10.69 -1.15 21.63
C GLY A 53 10.94 -0.05 20.62
N PHE A 54 9.89 0.37 19.91
CA PHE A 54 9.96 1.31 18.81
C PHE A 54 10.07 2.76 19.28
N LEU A 55 9.20 3.19 20.21
CA LEU A 55 9.20 4.60 20.66
C LEU A 55 10.47 5.00 21.42
N LYS A 56 11.17 4.03 22.03
CA LYS A 56 12.44 4.26 22.72
C LYS A 56 13.64 4.42 21.78
N LEU A 57 13.48 4.21 20.46
CA LEU A 57 14.56 4.40 19.50
C LEU A 57 14.95 5.87 19.31
N GLY A 58 14.08 6.82 19.68
CA GLY A 58 14.36 8.24 19.52
C GLY A 58 13.12 9.13 19.57
N VAL A 59 13.34 10.43 19.75
CA VAL A 59 12.28 11.44 19.91
C VAL A 59 11.42 11.65 18.65
N ALA A 60 11.90 11.22 17.48
CA ALA A 60 11.17 11.31 16.23
C ALA A 60 10.02 10.29 16.12
N TYR A 61 10.05 9.22 16.92
CA TYR A 61 9.04 8.16 16.89
C TYR A 61 7.91 8.48 17.86
N LYS A 62 6.74 8.80 17.30
CA LYS A 62 5.56 9.19 18.07
C LYS A 62 4.57 8.04 18.22
N PRO A 63 3.75 8.03 19.29
CA PRO A 63 2.64 7.09 19.42
C PRO A 63 1.71 7.13 18.19
N ILE A 64 1.34 5.97 17.67
CA ILE A 64 0.53 5.83 16.46
C ILE A 64 -0.94 5.74 16.88
N SER A 65 -1.73 6.75 16.53
CA SER A 65 -3.18 6.73 16.78
C SER A 65 -3.91 5.81 15.80
N LYS A 66 -5.11 5.35 16.18
CA LYS A 66 -5.95 4.45 15.37
C LYS A 66 -6.37 4.99 14.00
N HIS A 67 -6.16 6.27 13.71
CA HIS A 67 -6.44 6.86 12.39
C HIS A 67 -5.20 7.50 11.77
N TYR A 68 -4.01 7.27 12.34
CA TYR A 68 -2.80 8.02 11.99
C TYR A 68 -2.39 7.84 10.53
N PHE A 69 -2.45 6.61 9.99
CA PHE A 69 -2.13 6.35 8.58
C PHE A 69 -3.35 6.45 7.65
N VAL A 70 -4.55 6.71 8.19
CA VAL A 70 -5.78 6.73 7.40
C VAL A 70 -5.99 8.11 6.74
N LYS A 71 -5.62 9.18 7.43
CA LYS A 71 -5.78 10.55 6.94
C LYS A 71 -4.42 11.12 6.56
N SER A 72 -4.29 11.62 5.34
CA SER A 72 -3.08 12.33 4.89
C SER A 72 -3.02 13.73 5.49
N VAL A 73 -2.43 13.87 6.68
CA VAL A 73 -2.31 15.17 7.39
C VAL A 73 -0.91 15.74 7.16
N ASN A 74 0.12 14.95 7.44
CA ASN A 74 1.51 15.29 7.20
C ASN A 74 2.18 14.12 6.50
N VAL A 75 2.08 14.10 5.17
CA VAL A 75 2.49 12.94 4.35
C VAL A 75 3.96 12.59 4.55
N GLY A 76 4.85 13.58 4.69
CA GLY A 76 6.27 13.33 4.92
C GLY A 76 6.54 12.64 6.25
N GLU A 77 5.99 13.17 7.35
CA GLU A 77 6.11 12.57 8.68
C GLU A 77 5.45 11.20 8.76
N GLN A 78 4.28 11.04 8.14
CA GLN A 78 3.56 9.76 8.09
C GLN A 78 4.35 8.72 7.29
N PHE A 79 4.98 9.12 6.19
CA PHE A 79 5.84 8.24 5.40
C PHE A 79 7.09 7.82 6.19
N PHE A 80 7.78 8.76 6.82
CA PHE A 80 8.94 8.46 7.67
C PHE A 80 8.58 7.52 8.82
N LEU A 81 7.47 7.78 9.52
CA LEU A 81 7.04 6.93 10.63
C LEU A 81 6.64 5.53 10.13
N PHE A 82 5.96 5.44 8.99
CA PHE A 82 5.57 4.16 8.39
C PHE A 82 6.78 3.31 7.98
N THR A 83 7.72 3.90 7.25
CA THR A 83 8.93 3.21 6.79
C THR A 83 9.82 2.79 7.96
N SER A 84 9.96 3.65 8.97
CA SER A 84 10.64 3.33 10.22
C SER A 84 9.97 2.19 10.98
N LEU A 85 8.64 2.19 11.06
CA LEU A 85 7.89 1.12 11.71
C LEU A 85 8.10 -0.21 10.98
N ALA A 86 8.02 -0.22 9.65
CA ALA A 86 8.26 -1.41 8.84
C ALA A 86 9.68 -1.95 9.05
N ALA A 87 10.69 -1.07 9.09
CA ALA A 87 12.06 -1.42 9.38
C ALA A 87 12.23 -2.05 10.78
N TRP A 88 11.58 -1.47 11.80
CA TRP A 88 11.59 -2.03 13.15
C TRP A 88 10.95 -3.42 13.21
N LEU A 89 9.83 -3.63 12.52
CA LEU A 89 9.18 -4.93 12.42
C LEU A 89 10.06 -5.97 11.72
N ILE A 90 10.77 -5.58 10.65
CA ILE A 90 11.75 -6.44 9.97
C ILE A 90 12.87 -6.85 10.94
N LYS A 91 13.44 -5.90 11.69
CA LYS A 91 14.45 -6.21 12.72
C LYS A 91 13.90 -7.16 13.77
N LYS A 92 12.69 -6.90 14.26
CA LYS A 92 12.01 -7.73 15.27
C LYS A 92 11.66 -9.13 14.76
N SER A 93 11.57 -9.33 13.44
CA SER A 93 11.41 -10.64 12.80
C SER A 93 12.71 -11.45 12.69
N GLY A 94 13.82 -10.97 13.26
CA GLY A 94 15.11 -11.65 13.29
C GLY A 94 16.14 -11.13 12.29
N GLU A 95 15.88 -10.00 11.61
CA GLU A 95 16.84 -9.34 10.72
C GLU A 95 17.53 -8.16 11.42
N GLU A 96 18.33 -8.45 12.45
CA GLU A 96 18.90 -7.41 13.33
C GLU A 96 19.79 -6.40 12.58
N SER A 97 20.41 -6.85 11.48
CA SER A 97 21.28 -6.06 10.61
C SER A 97 20.54 -5.02 9.75
N TYR A 98 19.20 -5.08 9.68
CA TYR A 98 18.43 -4.17 8.86
C TYR A 98 18.59 -2.72 9.31
N ILE A 99 18.83 -1.84 8.34
CA ILE A 99 19.12 -0.42 8.55
C ILE A 99 17.81 0.36 8.66
N MET A 100 17.71 1.22 9.68
CA MET A 100 16.54 2.10 9.85
C MET A 100 16.58 3.24 8.83
N PRO A 101 15.47 3.54 8.12
CA PRO A 101 15.36 4.67 7.23
C PRO A 101 15.63 6.01 7.93
N GLN A 102 16.13 6.97 7.19
CA GLN A 102 16.30 8.37 7.60
C GLN A 102 15.23 9.26 6.95
N GLU A 103 14.95 10.41 7.57
CA GLU A 103 13.93 11.35 7.11
C GLU A 103 14.21 11.93 5.71
N PHE A 104 15.50 12.00 5.34
CA PHE A 104 15.96 12.55 4.05
C PHE A 104 16.36 11.47 3.04
N ASP A 105 16.12 10.19 3.35
CA ASP A 105 16.37 9.11 2.39
C ASP A 105 15.41 9.21 1.20
N ASP A 106 15.87 8.75 0.04
CA ASP A 106 15.03 8.68 -1.16
C ASP A 106 13.81 7.75 -0.89
N PRO A 107 12.56 8.23 -1.10
CA PRO A 107 11.37 7.44 -0.80
C PRO A 107 11.29 6.14 -1.58
N ASN A 108 11.67 6.15 -2.86
CA ASN A 108 11.56 4.99 -3.73
C ASN A 108 12.57 3.90 -3.32
N SER A 109 13.80 4.29 -3.05
CA SER A 109 14.87 3.41 -2.56
C SER A 109 14.50 2.80 -1.21
N THR A 110 13.94 3.61 -0.30
CA THR A 110 13.46 3.15 1.01
C THR A 110 12.39 2.07 0.89
N ILE A 111 11.38 2.29 0.04
CA ILE A 111 10.33 1.30 -0.22
C ILE A 111 10.92 0.03 -0.84
N ALA A 112 11.80 0.15 -1.82
CA ALA A 112 12.43 -0.98 -2.49
C ALA A 112 13.18 -1.88 -1.49
N ASN A 113 13.94 -1.27 -0.57
CA ASN A 113 14.67 -1.98 0.48
C ASN A 113 13.75 -2.72 1.44
N ILE A 114 12.67 -2.05 1.90
CA ILE A 114 11.67 -2.66 2.79
C ILE A 114 11.01 -3.87 2.10
N LEU A 115 10.59 -3.70 0.84
CA LEU A 115 9.94 -4.77 0.08
C LEU A 115 10.88 -5.95 -0.17
N ALA A 116 12.16 -5.69 -0.45
CA ALA A 116 13.15 -6.75 -0.63
C ALA A 116 13.33 -7.58 0.65
N ALA A 117 13.47 -6.92 1.79
CA ALA A 117 13.60 -7.60 3.09
C ALA A 117 12.33 -8.37 3.48
N ALA A 118 11.14 -7.78 3.29
CA ALA A 118 9.88 -8.43 3.60
C ALA A 118 9.63 -9.68 2.73
N LYS A 119 9.94 -9.62 1.44
CA LYS A 119 9.78 -10.77 0.52
C LYS A 119 10.66 -11.96 0.89
N ASN A 120 11.88 -11.72 1.36
CA ASN A 120 12.77 -12.78 1.80
C ASN A 120 12.19 -13.56 2.99
N LYS A 121 11.50 -12.87 3.91
CA LYS A 121 10.86 -13.51 5.07
C LYS A 121 9.58 -14.27 4.73
N VAL A 122 8.78 -13.82 3.77
CA VAL A 122 7.54 -14.55 3.36
C VAL A 122 7.84 -15.90 2.71
N ARG A 123 9.06 -16.11 2.20
CA ARG A 123 9.50 -17.35 1.54
C ARG A 123 10.31 -18.30 2.44
N SER A 124 10.54 -17.93 3.70
CA SER A 124 11.30 -18.71 4.69
C SER A 124 10.37 -19.55 5.54
#